data_AF-Q6EZH4-F1
#
_entry.id   AF-Q6EZH4-F1
#
_cell.length_a   1.000
_cell.length_b   1.000
_cell.length_c   1.000
_cell.angle_alpha   90.00
_cell.angle_beta   90.00
_cell.angle_gamma   90.00
#
_symmetry.space_group_name_H-M   'P 1'
#
loop_
_entity.id
_entity.type
_entity.pdbx_description
1 polymer ?
#
loop_
_entity_poly.entity_id
_entity_poly.type
_entity_poly.pdbx_seq_one_letter_code
_entity_poly.pdbx_strand_id
1 'polypeptide(L)'
;MKYIYVHFHYHFRTIGNRTIQKLWEYDNQSLKHFKDTGQYPSAQQLYGCTQKTISGYIYDQLKEEYQDINKANMSTTLQKTIKTWNSRKKEIWSGEMSIPSFRNNLPIDIHGNSIQIIKEKSGDYIASVSLFPSKFIKENNLPNGKILVKLSTRKQNSMKVILDRIIDSTYAKGACMLHKHKKKWYLSITYKSNIKEELKFDEDLIMGIDMGKINVLYFAFNKGLVREAISGEEIEAFRKKLSIDV
;
A
#
# COMPACT_ATOMS: atom_id res chain seq x y z
N MET A 1 -18.84 13.11 -0.65
CA MET A 1 -17.77 12.15 -0.23
C MET A 1 -18.31 10.85 0.40
N LYS A 2 -19.34 10.87 1.27
CA LYS A 2 -19.85 9.65 1.95
C LYS A 2 -20.31 8.54 0.99
N TYR A 3 -21.12 8.87 -0.02
CA TYR A 3 -21.61 7.90 -1.01
C TYR A 3 -20.50 7.32 -1.88
N ILE A 4 -19.63 8.18 -2.42
CA ILE A 4 -18.44 7.78 -3.18
C ILE A 4 -17.59 6.81 -2.35
N TYR A 5 -17.36 7.10 -1.07
CA TYR A 5 -16.59 6.18 -0.25
C TYR A 5 -17.25 4.81 -0.08
N VAL A 6 -18.53 4.77 0.31
CA VAL A 6 -19.23 3.49 0.53
C VAL A 6 -19.19 2.62 -0.74
N HIS A 7 -19.41 3.26 -1.89
CA HIS A 7 -19.32 2.65 -3.21
C HIS A 7 -17.93 2.05 -3.48
N PHE A 8 -16.88 2.88 -3.47
CA PHE A 8 -15.52 2.43 -3.75
C PHE A 8 -15.04 1.38 -2.75
N HIS A 9 -15.43 1.51 -1.49
CA HIS A 9 -15.10 0.55 -0.46
C HIS A 9 -15.66 -0.84 -0.74
N TYR A 10 -16.92 -0.89 -1.14
CA TYR A 10 -17.59 -2.12 -1.55
C TYR A 10 -16.89 -2.75 -2.76
N HIS A 11 -16.59 -1.96 -3.78
CA HIS A 11 -15.93 -2.45 -4.99
C HIS A 11 -14.51 -2.97 -4.72
N PHE A 12 -13.68 -2.23 -3.97
CA PHE A 12 -12.31 -2.66 -3.69
C PHE A 12 -12.27 -3.93 -2.83
N ARG A 13 -13.19 -4.06 -1.87
CA ARG A 13 -13.36 -5.30 -1.10
C ARG A 13 -13.77 -6.48 -1.97
N THR A 14 -14.76 -6.29 -2.86
CA THR A 14 -15.23 -7.36 -3.75
C THR A 14 -14.19 -7.74 -4.80
N ILE A 15 -13.45 -6.78 -5.35
CA ILE A 15 -12.28 -7.02 -6.22
C ILE A 15 -11.25 -7.90 -5.51
N GLY A 16 -10.87 -7.56 -4.27
CA GLY A 16 -9.93 -8.36 -3.49
C GLY A 16 -10.43 -9.79 -3.24
N ASN A 17 -11.68 -9.94 -2.77
CA ASN A 17 -12.25 -11.25 -2.50
C ASN A 17 -12.41 -12.12 -3.76
N ARG A 18 -12.84 -11.52 -4.89
CA ARG A 18 -12.93 -12.22 -6.18
C ARG A 18 -11.57 -12.62 -6.72
N THR A 19 -10.55 -11.79 -6.49
CA THR A 19 -9.16 -12.14 -6.84
C THR A 19 -8.72 -13.38 -6.07
N ILE A 20 -8.93 -13.42 -4.74
CA ILE A 20 -8.59 -14.61 -3.93
C ILE A 20 -9.34 -15.84 -4.43
N GLN A 21 -10.64 -15.72 -4.67
CA GLN A 21 -11.45 -16.83 -5.17
C GLN A 21 -10.88 -17.40 -6.48
N LYS A 22 -10.61 -16.53 -7.46
CA LYS A 22 -10.07 -16.95 -8.77
C LYS A 22 -8.67 -17.56 -8.65
N LEU A 23 -7.83 -17.06 -7.74
CA LEU A 23 -6.51 -17.64 -7.47
C LEU A 23 -6.64 -19.04 -6.87
N TRP A 24 -7.54 -19.23 -5.92
CA TRP A 24 -7.80 -20.54 -5.32
C TRP A 24 -8.36 -21.54 -6.34
N GLU A 25 -9.32 -21.13 -7.16
CA GLU A 25 -9.88 -21.94 -8.26
C GLU A 25 -8.78 -22.35 -9.25
N TYR A 26 -7.94 -21.40 -9.67
CA TYR A 26 -6.81 -21.65 -10.57
C TYR A 26 -5.81 -22.63 -9.96
N ASP A 27 -5.45 -22.46 -8.69
CA ASP A 27 -4.48 -23.35 -8.03
C ASP A 27 -4.99 -24.80 -7.96
N ASN A 28 -6.28 -24.99 -7.67
CA ASN A 28 -6.89 -26.32 -7.64
C ASN A 28 -6.96 -26.95 -9.04
N GLN A 29 -7.36 -26.18 -10.06
CA GLN A 29 -7.42 -26.65 -11.44
C GLN A 29 -6.02 -26.94 -11.99
N SER A 30 -5.04 -26.11 -11.66
CA SER A 30 -3.64 -26.29 -12.04
C SER A 30 -3.05 -27.55 -11.41
N LEU A 31 -3.37 -27.83 -10.14
CA LEU A 31 -2.95 -29.06 -9.48
C LEU A 31 -3.60 -30.30 -10.10
N LYS A 32 -4.90 -30.23 -10.44
CA LYS A 32 -5.58 -31.32 -11.15
C LYS A 32 -4.93 -31.59 -12.50
N HIS A 33 -4.72 -30.55 -13.31
CA HIS A 33 -4.06 -30.67 -14.60
C HIS A 33 -2.65 -31.26 -14.47
N PHE A 34 -1.88 -30.83 -13.46
CA PHE A 34 -0.55 -31.39 -13.19
C PHE A 34 -0.59 -32.89 -12.85
N LYS A 35 -1.60 -33.35 -12.08
CA LYS A 35 -1.77 -34.78 -11.80
C LYS A 35 -2.08 -35.60 -13.06
N ASP A 36 -2.79 -35.01 -14.02
CA ASP A 36 -3.21 -35.69 -15.24
C ASP A 36 -2.13 -35.65 -16.34
N THR A 37 -1.34 -34.58 -16.43
CA THR A 37 -0.40 -34.35 -17.55
C THR A 37 1.08 -34.27 -17.15
N GLY A 38 1.38 -34.18 -15.85
CA GLY A 38 2.73 -33.95 -15.33
C GLY A 38 3.26 -32.52 -15.51
N GLN A 39 2.46 -31.58 -16.03
CA GLN A 39 2.87 -30.20 -16.27
C GLN A 39 1.86 -29.22 -15.67
N TYR A 40 2.33 -28.08 -15.15
CA TYR A 40 1.42 -27.02 -14.71
C TYR A 40 0.95 -26.19 -15.92
N PRO A 41 -0.35 -25.90 -16.04
CA PRO A 41 -0.87 -25.17 -17.18
C PRO A 41 -0.72 -23.66 -17.00
N SER A 42 -0.56 -22.96 -18.11
CA SER A 42 -0.77 -21.51 -18.18
C SER A 42 -2.26 -21.16 -18.03
N ALA A 43 -2.56 -19.89 -17.72
CA ALA A 43 -3.95 -19.42 -17.69
C ALA A 43 -4.62 -19.52 -19.07
N GLN A 44 -3.85 -19.34 -20.14
CA GLN A 44 -4.31 -19.53 -21.52
C GLN A 44 -4.75 -20.97 -21.77
N GLN A 45 -3.97 -21.96 -21.32
CA GLN A 45 -4.29 -23.38 -21.49
C GLN A 45 -5.52 -23.80 -20.67
N LEU A 46 -5.65 -23.34 -19.42
CA LEU A 46 -6.80 -23.69 -18.58
C LEU A 46 -8.10 -23.03 -19.00
N TYR A 47 -8.05 -21.77 -19.41
CA TYR A 47 -9.26 -20.96 -19.63
C TYR A 47 -9.54 -20.64 -21.10
N GLY A 48 -8.71 -21.12 -22.03
CA GLY A 48 -8.84 -20.80 -23.46
C GLY A 48 -8.74 -19.30 -23.76
N CYS A 49 -8.05 -18.54 -22.91
CA CYS A 49 -7.98 -17.08 -22.98
C CYS A 49 -6.70 -16.59 -23.66
N THR A 50 -6.62 -15.30 -23.98
CA THR A 50 -5.42 -14.67 -24.56
C THR A 50 -4.30 -14.44 -23.53
N GLN A 51 -4.62 -14.52 -22.24
CA GLN A 51 -3.71 -14.17 -21.14
C GLN A 51 -2.86 -15.37 -20.72
N LYS A 52 -1.54 -15.23 -20.79
CA LYS A 52 -0.61 -16.29 -20.36
C LYS A 52 -0.59 -16.49 -18.84
N THR A 53 -0.75 -15.41 -18.09
CA THR A 53 -0.66 -15.41 -16.62
C THR A 53 -2.04 -15.34 -15.97
N ILE A 54 -2.18 -15.97 -14.80
CA ILE A 54 -3.41 -15.91 -14.01
C ILE A 54 -3.76 -14.47 -13.61
N SER A 55 -2.75 -13.64 -13.30
CA SER A 55 -2.97 -12.23 -12.99
C SER A 55 -3.56 -11.44 -14.15
N GLY A 56 -3.10 -11.70 -15.38
CA GLY A 56 -3.63 -11.07 -16.59
C GLY A 56 -5.07 -11.50 -16.85
N TYR A 57 -5.35 -12.79 -16.71
CA TYR A 57 -6.70 -13.34 -16.86
C TYR A 57 -7.69 -12.72 -15.85
N ILE A 58 -7.32 -12.68 -14.57
CA ILE A 58 -8.16 -12.10 -13.52
C ILE A 58 -8.40 -10.60 -13.78
N TYR A 59 -7.36 -9.85 -14.14
CA TYR A 59 -7.50 -8.43 -14.48
C TYR A 59 -8.48 -8.22 -15.64
N ASP A 60 -8.40 -9.05 -16.68
CA ASP A 60 -9.27 -8.96 -17.84
C ASP A 60 -10.73 -9.25 -17.52
N GLN A 61 -11.03 -10.17 -16.61
CA GLN A 61 -12.39 -10.40 -16.14
C GLN A 61 -12.90 -9.24 -15.26
N LEU A 62 -12.08 -8.79 -14.31
CA LEU A 62 -12.49 -7.74 -13.37
C LEU A 62 -12.66 -6.38 -14.07
N LYS A 63 -11.88 -6.06 -15.11
CA LYS A 63 -12.02 -4.77 -15.82
C LYS A 63 -13.37 -4.64 -16.55
N GLU A 64 -13.96 -5.75 -16.96
CA GLU A 64 -15.27 -5.78 -17.62
C GLU A 64 -16.41 -5.66 -16.62
N GLU A 65 -16.21 -6.22 -15.43
CA GLU A 65 -17.18 -6.19 -14.34
C GLU A 65 -17.19 -4.85 -13.58
N TYR A 66 -16.03 -4.21 -13.41
CA TYR A 66 -15.85 -2.99 -12.63
C TYR A 66 -15.51 -1.80 -13.53
N GLN A 67 -16.42 -1.45 -14.44
CA GLN A 67 -16.19 -0.45 -15.50
C GLN A 67 -16.13 0.99 -15.01
N ASP A 68 -16.62 1.25 -13.81
CA ASP A 68 -16.67 2.56 -13.13
C ASP A 68 -15.46 2.80 -12.22
N ILE A 69 -14.60 1.80 -12.03
CA ILE A 69 -13.37 1.91 -11.24
C ILE A 69 -12.19 2.24 -12.15
N ASN A 70 -11.36 3.19 -11.73
CA ASN A 70 -10.10 3.46 -12.43
C ASN A 70 -9.24 2.19 -12.47
N LYS A 71 -8.91 1.75 -13.68
CA LYS A 71 -8.20 0.49 -13.96
C LYS A 71 -6.83 0.40 -13.28
N ALA A 72 -6.11 1.51 -13.15
CA ALA A 72 -4.81 1.52 -12.46
C ALA A 72 -4.99 1.31 -10.94
N ASN A 73 -6.04 1.88 -10.35
CA ASN A 73 -6.37 1.67 -8.94
C ASN A 73 -6.81 0.21 -8.70
N MET A 74 -7.66 -0.34 -9.57
CA MET A 74 -8.04 -1.76 -9.52
C MET A 74 -6.82 -2.68 -9.64
N SER A 75 -5.91 -2.41 -10.58
CA SER A 75 -4.67 -3.17 -10.75
C SER A 75 -3.81 -3.12 -9.48
N THR A 76 -3.76 -1.98 -8.80
CA THR A 76 -3.03 -1.84 -7.53
C THR A 76 -3.60 -2.78 -6.45
N THR A 77 -4.92 -2.83 -6.30
CA THR A 77 -5.62 -3.75 -5.39
C THR A 77 -5.37 -5.21 -5.75
N LEU A 78 -5.45 -5.53 -7.04
CA LEU A 78 -5.21 -6.87 -7.58
C LEU A 78 -3.80 -7.36 -7.21
N GLN A 79 -2.76 -6.56 -7.49
CA GLN A 79 -1.37 -6.92 -7.22
C GLN A 79 -1.10 -7.11 -5.73
N LYS A 80 -1.63 -6.23 -4.88
CA LYS A 80 -1.56 -6.36 -3.42
C LYS A 80 -2.24 -7.65 -2.93
N THR A 81 -3.37 -8.00 -3.53
CA THR A 81 -4.11 -9.21 -3.20
C THR A 81 -3.35 -10.47 -3.63
N ILE A 82 -2.82 -10.50 -4.85
CA ILE A 82 -1.98 -11.60 -5.35
C ILE A 82 -0.75 -11.80 -4.45
N LYS A 83 -0.10 -10.71 -4.03
CA LYS A 83 1.03 -10.80 -3.09
C LYS A 83 0.61 -11.44 -1.77
N THR A 84 -0.56 -11.05 -1.25
CA THR A 84 -1.13 -11.61 -0.01
C THR A 84 -1.45 -13.10 -0.15
N TRP A 85 -2.00 -13.52 -1.29
CA TRP A 85 -2.23 -14.92 -1.62
C TRP A 85 -0.92 -15.70 -1.63
N ASN A 86 0.05 -15.24 -2.41
CA ASN A 86 1.33 -15.93 -2.58
C ASN A 86 2.10 -16.08 -1.27
N SER A 87 2.05 -15.08 -0.38
CA SER A 87 2.71 -15.17 0.93
C SER A 87 2.07 -16.20 1.87
N ARG A 88 0.78 -16.52 1.67
CA ARG A 88 -0.03 -17.37 2.56
C ARG A 88 -0.33 -18.75 1.99
N LYS A 89 -0.09 -18.94 0.70
CA LYS A 89 -0.43 -20.13 -0.08
C LYS A 89 0.08 -21.43 0.57
N LYS A 90 1.28 -21.41 1.14
CA LYS A 90 1.86 -22.57 1.83
C LYS A 90 1.06 -22.98 3.06
N GLU A 91 0.74 -22.03 3.93
CA GLU A 91 -0.05 -22.24 5.16
C GLU A 91 -1.48 -22.71 4.83
N ILE A 92 -2.06 -22.22 3.73
CA ILE A 92 -3.38 -22.67 3.26
C ILE A 92 -3.33 -24.13 2.84
N TRP A 93 -2.28 -24.54 2.12
CA TRP A 93 -2.12 -25.91 1.64
C TRP A 93 -1.76 -26.90 2.74
N SER A 94 -0.99 -26.50 3.76
CA SER A 94 -0.72 -27.34 4.93
C SER A 94 -1.90 -27.43 5.90
N GLY A 95 -2.98 -26.67 5.66
CA GLY A 95 -4.15 -26.63 6.54
C GLY A 95 -3.93 -25.81 7.82
N GLU A 96 -2.82 -25.09 7.92
CA GLU A 96 -2.52 -24.20 9.04
C GLU A 96 -3.40 -22.95 9.05
N MET A 97 -3.95 -22.58 7.89
CA MET A 97 -4.89 -21.46 7.80
C MET A 97 -6.01 -21.67 6.78
N SER A 98 -7.14 -21.02 7.03
CA SER A 98 -8.22 -20.91 6.04
C SER A 98 -7.87 -19.93 4.91
N ILE A 99 -8.58 -20.06 3.78
CA ILE A 99 -8.50 -19.11 2.66
C ILE A 99 -8.79 -17.69 3.17
N PRO A 100 -7.91 -16.71 2.91
CA PRO A 100 -8.10 -15.35 3.42
C PRO A 100 -9.29 -14.68 2.75
N SER A 101 -9.99 -13.84 3.50
CA SER A 101 -10.99 -12.92 2.96
C SER A 101 -10.77 -11.53 3.50
N PHE A 102 -11.09 -10.54 2.68
CA PHE A 102 -11.06 -9.14 3.07
C PHE A 102 -12.39 -8.70 3.66
N ARG A 103 -12.28 -8.12 4.86
CA ARG A 103 -13.41 -7.60 5.63
C ARG A 103 -13.80 -6.19 5.17
N ASN A 104 -14.91 -5.72 5.73
CA ASN A 104 -15.23 -4.30 5.72
C ASN A 104 -14.08 -3.51 6.36
N ASN A 105 -13.79 -2.34 5.79
CA ASN A 105 -12.77 -1.37 6.19
C ASN A 105 -11.41 -1.50 5.47
N LEU A 106 -11.38 -2.17 4.32
CA LEU A 106 -10.25 -2.09 3.40
C LEU A 106 -9.99 -0.66 2.92
N PRO A 107 -8.74 -0.18 2.95
CA PRO A 107 -8.39 1.07 2.28
C PRO A 107 -8.69 1.02 0.79
N ILE A 108 -9.08 2.16 0.21
CA ILE A 108 -9.16 2.34 -1.24
C ILE A 108 -7.73 2.57 -1.73
N ASP A 109 -7.18 1.57 -2.42
CA ASP A 109 -5.86 1.65 -3.02
C ASP A 109 -5.90 2.61 -4.24
N ILE A 110 -4.98 3.57 -4.28
CA ILE A 110 -4.88 4.57 -5.34
C ILE A 110 -3.51 4.41 -5.99
N HIS A 111 -3.49 4.16 -7.29
CA HIS A 111 -2.24 4.07 -8.04
C HIS A 111 -1.48 5.39 -7.97
N GLY A 112 -0.14 5.34 -7.97
CA GLY A 112 0.70 6.54 -7.89
C GLY A 112 0.31 7.58 -8.95
N ASN A 113 0.15 7.18 -10.20
CA ASN A 113 -0.22 8.12 -11.28
C ASN A 113 -1.68 8.60 -11.21
N SER A 114 -2.52 7.97 -10.39
CA SER A 114 -3.92 8.38 -10.17
C SER A 114 -4.05 9.45 -9.08
N ILE A 115 -2.93 9.90 -8.49
CA ILE A 115 -2.92 10.98 -7.50
C ILE A 115 -1.79 11.97 -7.75
N GLN A 116 -2.16 13.24 -7.77
CA GLN A 116 -1.24 14.37 -7.87
C GLN A 116 -1.32 15.22 -6.59
N ILE A 117 -0.17 15.57 -6.03
CA ILE A 117 -0.08 16.51 -4.91
C ILE A 117 0.24 17.88 -5.49
N ILE A 118 -0.49 18.90 -5.05
CA ILE A 118 -0.41 20.27 -5.53
C ILE A 118 -0.27 21.19 -4.31
N LYS A 119 0.63 22.18 -4.38
CA LYS A 119 0.73 23.26 -3.40
C LYS A 119 0.07 24.50 -3.98
N GLU A 120 -0.92 25.04 -3.29
CA GLU A 120 -1.59 26.27 -3.67
C GLU A 120 -0.75 27.49 -3.29
N LYS A 121 -1.04 28.64 -3.91
CA LYS A 121 -0.39 29.92 -3.56
C LYS A 121 -0.60 30.32 -2.09
N SER A 122 -1.70 29.86 -1.47
CA SER A 122 -1.98 30.04 -0.05
C SER A 122 -1.05 29.24 0.88
N GLY A 123 -0.24 28.32 0.34
CA GLY A 123 0.57 27.37 1.09
C GLY A 123 -0.20 26.12 1.54
N ASP A 124 -1.49 26.00 1.20
CA ASP A 124 -2.27 24.78 1.41
C ASP A 124 -1.88 23.69 0.40
N TYR A 125 -2.05 22.42 0.79
CA TYR A 125 -1.76 21.27 -0.07
C TYR A 125 -3.06 20.57 -0.47
N ILE A 126 -3.18 20.23 -1.75
CA ILE A 126 -4.32 19.51 -2.33
C ILE A 126 -3.84 18.21 -2.96
N ALA A 127 -4.55 17.12 -2.68
CA ALA A 127 -4.46 15.88 -3.44
C ALA A 127 -5.57 15.84 -4.50
N SER A 128 -5.19 15.77 -5.77
CA SER A 128 -6.08 15.55 -6.90
C SER A 128 -6.11 14.06 -7.24
N VAL A 129 -7.23 13.39 -6.98
CA VAL A 129 -7.37 11.93 -7.03
C VAL A 129 -8.30 11.49 -8.16
N SER A 130 -7.81 10.67 -9.08
CA SER A 130 -8.64 10.00 -10.10
C SER A 130 -9.15 8.67 -9.56
N LEU A 131 -10.46 8.58 -9.35
CA LEU A 131 -11.13 7.36 -8.91
C LEU A 131 -11.91 6.67 -10.03
N PHE A 132 -12.41 7.42 -10.99
CA PHE A 132 -13.20 6.93 -12.12
C PHE A 132 -12.37 6.90 -13.41
N PRO A 133 -12.68 6.00 -14.36
CA PRO A 133 -12.09 6.01 -15.68
C PRO A 133 -12.70 7.09 -16.56
N SER A 134 -11.92 7.59 -17.53
CA SER A 134 -12.33 8.68 -18.43
C SER A 134 -13.62 8.40 -19.21
N LYS A 135 -13.87 7.13 -19.57
CA LYS A 135 -15.09 6.70 -20.25
C LYS A 135 -16.32 6.96 -19.37
N PHE A 136 -16.29 6.47 -18.13
CA PHE A 136 -17.36 6.66 -17.14
C PHE A 136 -17.63 8.15 -16.87
N ILE A 137 -16.57 8.96 -16.77
CA ILE A 137 -16.68 10.42 -16.56
C ILE A 137 -17.44 11.09 -17.71
N LYS A 138 -17.12 10.74 -18.96
CA LYS A 138 -17.77 11.28 -20.17
C LYS A 138 -19.23 10.85 -20.25
N GLU A 139 -19.51 9.56 -20.07
CA GLU A 139 -20.86 9.00 -20.16
C GLU A 139 -21.82 9.57 -19.10
N ASN A 140 -21.28 9.97 -17.94
CA ASN A 140 -22.06 10.51 -16.82
C ASN A 140 -21.95 12.03 -16.67
N ASN A 141 -21.37 12.75 -17.65
CA ASN A 141 -21.19 14.20 -17.64
C ASN A 141 -20.61 14.75 -16.32
N LEU A 142 -19.66 14.03 -15.72
CA LEU A 142 -19.10 14.42 -14.42
C LEU A 142 -18.11 15.58 -14.57
N PRO A 143 -18.27 16.69 -13.80
CA PRO A 143 -17.38 17.84 -13.88
C PRO A 143 -16.00 17.47 -13.35
N ASN A 144 -15.01 17.42 -14.23
CA ASN A 144 -13.62 17.04 -13.96
C ASN A 144 -13.49 15.79 -13.10
N GLY A 145 -13.18 14.64 -13.71
CA GLY A 145 -13.15 13.32 -13.06
C GLY A 145 -12.10 13.09 -11.96
N LYS A 146 -11.53 14.15 -11.40
CA LYS A 146 -10.63 14.12 -10.26
C LYS A 146 -11.30 14.73 -9.03
N ILE A 147 -11.21 14.02 -7.91
CA ILE A 147 -11.64 14.52 -6.61
C ILE A 147 -10.49 15.32 -6.00
N LEU A 148 -10.74 16.59 -5.68
CA LEU A 148 -9.78 17.44 -4.98
C LEU A 148 -10.00 17.31 -3.46
N VAL A 149 -8.93 16.95 -2.74
CA VAL A 149 -8.95 16.77 -1.29
C VAL A 149 -7.90 17.66 -0.66
N LYS A 150 -8.32 18.60 0.20
CA LYS A 150 -7.41 19.42 0.99
C LYS A 150 -6.72 18.58 2.07
N LEU A 151 -5.40 18.66 2.15
CA LEU A 151 -4.59 17.94 3.12
C LEU A 151 -4.42 18.78 4.40
N SER A 152 -4.69 18.16 5.55
CA SER A 152 -4.50 18.83 6.85
C SER A 152 -3.05 18.75 7.30
N THR A 153 -2.23 19.70 6.84
CA THR A 153 -0.77 19.75 7.13
C THR A 153 -0.39 20.80 8.18
N ARG A 154 -1.39 21.50 8.75
CA ARG A 154 -1.15 22.69 9.61
C ARG A 154 -0.31 22.42 10.86
N LYS A 155 -0.39 21.21 11.43
CA LYS A 155 0.24 20.88 12.72
C LYS A 155 1.59 20.16 12.61
N GLN A 156 2.05 19.83 11.39
CA GLN A 156 3.23 18.99 11.21
C GLN A 156 4.13 19.51 10.08
N ASN A 157 5.22 20.18 10.45
CA ASN A 157 6.19 20.71 9.49
C ASN A 157 6.88 19.60 8.71
N SER A 158 7.15 18.44 9.32
CA SER A 158 7.72 17.27 8.66
C SER A 158 6.87 16.79 7.47
N MET A 159 5.54 16.80 7.60
CA MET A 159 4.64 16.46 6.49
C MET A 159 4.79 17.43 5.32
N LYS A 160 4.90 18.74 5.60
CA LYS A 160 5.07 19.76 4.54
C LYS A 160 6.37 19.54 3.77
N VAL A 161 7.47 19.26 4.49
CA VAL A 161 8.78 18.95 3.88
C VAL A 161 8.68 17.73 2.96
N ILE A 162 8.02 16.65 3.41
CA ILE A 162 7.84 15.44 2.60
C ILE A 162 7.00 15.74 1.36
N LEU A 163 5.91 16.51 1.49
CA LEU A 163 5.06 16.87 0.36
C LEU A 163 5.79 17.78 -0.64
N ASP A 164 6.59 18.72 -0.15
CA ASP A 164 7.45 19.57 -1.01
C ASP A 164 8.45 18.70 -1.78
N ARG A 165 9.11 17.74 -1.12
CA ARG A 165 10.02 16.76 -1.77
C ARG A 165 9.33 15.84 -2.79
N ILE A 166 8.03 15.58 -2.61
CA ILE A 166 7.24 14.83 -3.59
C ILE A 166 6.91 15.73 -4.79
N ILE A 167 6.63 17.02 -4.56
CA ILE A 167 6.31 17.99 -5.61
C ILE A 167 7.55 18.31 -6.45
N ASP A 168 8.71 18.50 -5.83
CA ASP A 168 9.98 18.77 -6.52
C ASP A 168 10.65 17.51 -7.10
N SER A 169 10.03 16.33 -6.92
CA SER A 169 10.50 15.03 -7.40
C SER A 169 11.79 14.48 -6.76
N THR A 170 12.28 15.09 -5.67
CA THR A 170 13.34 14.50 -4.83
C THR A 170 12.89 13.14 -4.28
N TYR A 171 11.61 13.00 -3.95
CA TYR A 171 10.97 11.76 -3.54
C TYR A 171 10.02 11.23 -4.62
N ALA A 172 10.24 9.98 -5.06
CA ALA A 172 9.28 9.29 -5.91
C ALA A 172 8.08 8.81 -5.08
N LYS A 173 6.89 9.24 -5.50
CA LYS A 173 5.62 8.81 -4.91
C LYS A 173 5.19 7.44 -5.44
N GLY A 174 4.86 6.54 -4.54
CA GLY A 174 4.28 5.22 -4.83
C GLY A 174 2.74 5.22 -4.83
N ALA A 175 2.17 4.04 -4.65
CA ALA A 175 0.73 3.89 -4.41
C ALA A 175 0.33 4.53 -3.07
N CYS A 176 -0.89 5.04 -3.04
CA CYS A 176 -1.49 5.68 -1.87
C CYS A 176 -2.71 4.89 -1.40
N MET A 177 -3.15 5.14 -0.16
CA MET A 177 -4.34 4.52 0.41
C MET A 177 -5.24 5.58 1.03
N LEU A 178 -6.48 5.67 0.54
CA LEU A 178 -7.53 6.47 1.16
C LEU A 178 -8.32 5.58 2.12
N HIS A 179 -8.35 5.95 3.40
CA HIS A 179 -9.06 5.19 4.41
C HIS A 179 -9.69 6.10 5.47
N LYS A 180 -10.77 5.60 6.07
CA LYS A 180 -11.46 6.26 7.16
C LYS A 180 -11.12 5.55 8.46
N HIS A 181 -10.60 6.30 9.43
CA HIS A 181 -10.42 5.80 10.79
C HIS A 181 -11.20 6.68 11.76
N LYS A 182 -12.14 6.05 12.49
CA LYS A 182 -13.16 6.73 13.30
C LYS A 182 -13.92 7.77 12.46
N LYS A 183 -13.88 9.05 12.85
CA LYS A 183 -14.53 10.16 12.16
C LYS A 183 -13.61 10.92 11.20
N LYS A 184 -12.37 10.46 10.99
CA LYS A 184 -11.34 11.17 10.21
C LYS A 184 -10.95 10.41 8.94
N TRP A 185 -10.60 11.18 7.92
CA TRP A 185 -10.06 10.70 6.65
C TRP A 185 -8.55 10.80 6.65
N TYR A 186 -7.90 9.74 6.16
CA TYR A 186 -6.46 9.68 6.03
C TYR A 186 -6.11 9.27 4.62
N LEU A 187 -5.12 9.97 4.08
CA LEU A 187 -4.45 9.61 2.85
C LEU A 187 -3.03 9.19 3.21
N SER A 188 -2.78 7.88 3.20
CA SER A 188 -1.41 7.37 3.35
C SER A 188 -0.71 7.49 2.01
N ILE A 189 0.42 8.18 1.98
CA ILE A 189 1.24 8.38 0.79
C ILE A 189 2.54 7.60 0.98
N THR A 190 2.76 6.61 0.12
CA THR A 190 4.03 5.90 0.07
C THR A 190 5.01 6.73 -0.75
N TYR A 191 6.24 6.88 -0.30
CA TYR A 191 7.29 7.56 -1.05
C TYR A 191 8.64 6.87 -0.83
N LYS A 192 9.57 7.08 -1.76
CA LYS A 192 10.96 6.66 -1.65
C LYS A 192 11.87 7.82 -2.06
N SER A 193 13.02 7.93 -1.42
CA SER A 193 14.04 8.88 -1.86
C SER A 193 14.58 8.47 -3.23
N ASN A 194 14.70 9.43 -4.16
CA ASN A 194 15.43 9.22 -5.41
C ASN A 194 16.92 9.55 -5.26
N ILE A 195 17.33 10.12 -4.12
CA ILE A 195 18.73 10.41 -3.82
C ILE A 195 19.46 9.08 -3.66
N LYS A 196 20.36 8.80 -4.59
CA LYS A 196 21.38 7.75 -4.46
C LYS A 196 22.63 8.41 -3.89
N GLU A 197 22.66 8.63 -2.59
CA GLU A 197 23.94 8.94 -1.95
C GLU A 197 24.74 7.63 -1.92
N GLU A 198 25.89 7.62 -2.60
CA GLU A 198 26.92 6.63 -2.36
C GLU A 198 27.53 6.93 -0.98
N LEU A 199 26.88 6.41 0.06
CA LEU A 199 27.48 6.42 1.39
C LEU A 199 28.69 5.49 1.33
N LYS A 200 29.87 6.06 1.57
CA LYS A 200 31.11 5.30 1.70
C LYS A 200 30.99 4.42 2.95
N PHE A 201 30.75 3.14 2.74
CA PHE A 201 30.76 2.14 3.79
C PHE A 201 32.21 1.75 4.09
N ASP A 202 32.61 1.83 5.37
CA ASP A 202 33.92 1.38 5.85
C ASP A 202 33.72 0.09 6.64
N GLU A 203 34.13 -1.05 6.06
CA GLU A 203 33.97 -2.38 6.64
C GLU A 203 34.74 -2.56 7.96
N ASP A 204 35.80 -1.79 8.17
CA ASP A 204 36.62 -1.86 9.38
C ASP A 204 36.08 -0.99 10.53
N LEU A 205 35.10 -0.13 10.26
CA LEU A 205 34.47 0.74 11.26
C LEU A 205 33.26 0.02 11.88
N ILE A 206 33.52 -0.71 12.95
CA ILE A 206 32.52 -1.52 13.64
C ILE A 206 31.87 -0.69 14.75
N MET A 207 30.55 -0.52 14.67
CA MET A 207 29.73 0.04 15.74
C MET A 207 29.22 -1.08 16.66
N GLY A 208 29.59 -1.03 17.93
CA GLY A 208 28.95 -1.82 18.98
C GLY A 208 27.71 -1.07 19.48
N ILE A 209 26.58 -1.76 19.58
CA ILE A 209 25.33 -1.23 20.13
C ILE A 209 24.95 -2.04 21.37
N ASP A 210 24.75 -1.36 22.49
CA ASP A 210 24.19 -1.92 23.72
C ASP A 210 22.81 -1.30 23.99
N MET A 211 21.84 -2.13 24.37
CA MET A 211 20.47 -1.70 24.62
C MET A 211 20.10 -1.97 26.07
N GLY A 212 19.79 -0.91 26.81
CA GLY A 212 19.59 -0.98 28.26
C GLY A 212 18.33 -0.29 28.75
N LYS A 213 18.14 -0.35 30.07
CA LYS A 213 17.02 0.32 30.76
C LYS A 213 17.31 1.81 31.01
N ILE A 214 18.56 2.15 31.34
CA ILE A 214 18.99 3.53 31.65
C ILE A 214 19.14 4.32 30.35
N ASN A 215 19.94 3.78 29.42
CA ASN A 215 20.02 4.27 28.04
C ASN A 215 19.30 3.25 27.15
N VAL A 216 18.34 3.71 26.34
CA VAL A 216 17.63 2.85 25.39
C VAL A 216 18.60 2.24 24.39
N LEU A 217 19.58 3.04 24.02
CA LEU A 217 20.63 2.67 23.10
C LEU A 217 21.90 3.40 23.51
N TYR A 218 22.99 2.68 23.65
CA TYR A 218 24.33 3.20 23.77
C TYR A 218 25.14 2.65 22.60
N PHE A 219 25.98 3.48 21.98
CA PHE A 219 26.83 3.01 20.91
C PHE A 219 28.26 3.56 21.01
N ALA A 220 29.19 2.76 20.51
CA ALA A 220 30.59 3.11 20.41
C ALA A 220 31.19 2.50 19.14
N PHE A 221 32.20 3.14 18.58
CA PHE A 221 32.97 2.59 17.45
C PHE A 221 34.28 1.96 17.94
N ASN A 222 34.71 0.90 17.26
CA ASN A 222 36.01 0.26 17.50
C ASN A 222 37.19 1.21 17.20
N LYS A 223 37.03 2.13 16.25
CA LYS A 223 38.00 3.18 15.92
C LYS A 223 37.54 4.51 16.52
N GLY A 224 38.41 5.11 17.35
CA GLY A 224 38.18 6.43 17.94
C GLY A 224 37.53 6.42 19.32
N LEU A 225 37.13 7.60 19.79
CA LEU A 225 36.55 7.81 21.13
C LEU A 225 35.06 8.18 21.11
N VAL A 226 34.43 8.16 19.92
CA VAL A 226 33.01 8.51 19.75
C VAL A 226 32.15 7.50 20.49
N ARG A 227 31.42 7.99 21.48
CA ARG A 227 30.51 7.26 22.35
C ARG A 227 29.30 8.15 22.59
N GLU A 228 28.12 7.61 22.35
CA GLU A 228 26.88 8.37 22.40
C GLU A 228 25.75 7.49 22.92
N ALA A 229 24.71 8.12 23.43
CA ALA A 229 23.57 7.43 24.02
C ALA A 229 22.25 8.11 23.67
N ILE A 230 21.21 7.29 23.51
CA ILE A 230 19.82 7.73 23.50
C ILE A 230 19.25 7.47 24.89
N SER A 231 18.96 8.54 25.62
CA SER A 231 18.43 8.48 26.98
C SER A 231 17.08 7.76 27.06
N GLY A 232 16.88 7.00 28.14
CA GLY A 232 15.61 6.33 28.47
C GLY A 232 14.51 7.23 29.02
N GLU A 233 14.79 8.50 29.28
CA GLU A 233 13.86 9.42 29.95
C GLU A 233 12.49 9.55 29.26
N GLU A 234 12.45 9.55 27.92
CA GLU A 234 11.17 9.63 27.18
C GLU A 234 10.31 8.37 27.40
N ILE A 235 10.96 7.19 27.47
CA ILE A 235 10.27 5.92 27.78
C ILE A 235 9.75 5.94 29.21
N GLU A 236 10.53 6.44 30.16
CA GLU A 236 10.08 6.57 31.55
C GLU A 236 8.93 7.57 31.71
N ALA A 237 9.00 8.72 31.03
CA ALA A 237 7.94 9.72 31.01
C ALA A 237 6.65 9.15 30.38
N PHE A 238 6.76 8.36 29.32
CA PHE A 238 5.63 7.67 28.71
C PHE A 238 5.02 6.61 29.63
N ARG A 239 5.85 5.79 30.30
CA ARG A 239 5.40 4.80 31.29
C ARG A 239 4.64 5.47 32.44
N LYS A 240 5.17 6.57 32.99
CA LYS A 240 4.50 7.34 34.05
C LYS A 240 3.10 7.80 33.63
N LYS A 241 2.93 8.27 32.40
CA LYS A 241 1.60 8.63 31.86
C LYS A 241 0.64 7.44 31.83
N LEU A 242 1.10 6.27 31.39
CA LEU A 242 0.27 5.06 31.34
C LEU A 242 -0.15 4.55 32.73
N SER A 243 0.72 4.70 33.73
CA SER A 243 0.44 4.28 35.11
C SER A 243 -0.43 5.25 35.91
N ILE A 244 -0.75 6.43 35.37
CA ILE A 244 -1.70 7.39 35.97
C ILE A 244 -3.14 7.14 35.48
N ASP A 245 -3.31 6.36 34.40
CA ASP A 245 -4.61 6.02 33.80
C ASP A 245 -5.18 4.66 34.29
N VAL A 246 -4.74 4.16 35.46
CA VAL A 246 -5.31 3.00 36.18
C VAL A 246 -5.80 3.44 37.55
#